data_AF-A0A5C7FNN9-F1
#
_entry.id   AF-A0A5C7FNN9-F1
#
_cell.length_a   1.000
_cell.length_b   1.000
_cell.length_c   1.000
_cell.angle_alpha   90.00
_cell.angle_beta   90.00
_cell.angle_gamma   90.00
#
_symmetry.space_group_name_H-M   'P 1'
#
loop_
_entity.id
_entity.type
_entity.pdbx_description
1 polymer ?
#
loop_
_entity_poly.entity_id
_entity_poly.type
_entity_poly.pdbx_seq_one_letter_code
_entity_poly.pdbx_strand_id
1 'polypeptide(L)' 'MNNKKKLLLFLGAVAAGTFFIFPLLSILGVPGFEVVLTTLFGENSIFALIFSLLLVLIVIFLLVKPAKKDDSSTINDT' A
#
# COMPACT_ATOMS: atom_id res chain seq x y z
N MET A 1 -14.90 13.87 -3.88
CA MET A 1 -14.96 12.48 -3.38
C MET A 1 -14.57 12.47 -1.90
N ASN A 2 -15.50 12.08 -1.03
CA ASN A 2 -15.38 12.23 0.42
C ASN A 2 -14.29 11.29 0.97
N ASN A 3 -13.49 11.72 1.95
CA ASN A 3 -12.35 10.95 2.49
C ASN A 3 -12.72 9.52 2.95
N LYS A 4 -13.96 9.33 3.44
CA LYS A 4 -14.51 8.02 3.80
C LYS A 4 -14.63 7.06 2.60
N LYS A 5 -14.96 7.58 1.41
CA LYS A 5 -15.07 6.78 0.18
C LYS A 5 -13.70 6.33 -0.34
N LYS A 6 -12.66 7.16 -0.17
CA LYS A 6 -11.28 6.80 -0.50
C LYS A 6 -10.76 5.66 0.38
N LEU A 7 -11.02 5.74 1.69
CA LEU A 7 -10.63 4.68 2.64
C LEU A 7 -11.38 3.38 2.36
N LEU A 8 -12.66 3.44 2.02
CA LEU A 8 -13.47 2.27 1.67
C LEU A 8 -13.05 1.64 0.33
N LEU A 9 -12.67 2.45 -0.67
CA LEU A 9 -12.06 1.98 -1.92
C LEU A 9 -10.70 1.31 -1.68
N PHE A 10 -9.87 1.87 -0.79
CA PHE A 10 -8.59 1.27 -0.40
C PHE A 10 -8.80 -0.07 0.30
N LEU A 11 -9.70 -0.15 1.27
CA LEU A 11 -9.99 -1.39 1.98
C LEU A 11 -10.55 -2.46 1.04
N GLY A 12 -11.42 -2.06 0.11
CA GLY A 12 -11.93 -2.94 -0.94
C GLY A 12 -10.86 -3.40 -1.92
N ALA A 13 -9.95 -2.52 -2.33
CA ALA A 13 -8.83 -2.86 -3.22
C ALA A 13 -7.79 -3.76 -2.54
N VAL A 14 -7.50 -3.53 -1.26
CA VAL A 14 -6.60 -4.39 -0.48
C VAL A 14 -7.24 -5.76 -0.27
N ALA A 15 -8.53 -5.83 0.07
CA ALA A 15 -9.24 -7.10 0.23
C ALA A 15 -9.32 -7.88 -1.09
N ALA A 16 -9.73 -7.23 -2.19
CA ALA A 16 -9.80 -7.86 -3.51
C ALA A 16 -8.42 -8.26 -4.03
N GLY A 17 -7.41 -7.41 -3.84
CA GLY A 17 -6.03 -7.69 -4.20
C GLY A 17 -5.47 -8.88 -3.41
N THR A 18 -5.74 -8.95 -2.12
CA THR A 18 -5.29 -10.09 -1.32
C THR A 18 -6.04 -11.37 -1.72
N PHE A 19 -7.32 -11.31 -2.07
CA PHE A 19 -8.05 -12.53 -2.44
C PHE A 19 -7.70 -13.06 -3.84
N PHE A 20 -7.46 -12.17 -4.81
CA PHE A 20 -7.17 -12.57 -6.19
C PHE A 20 -5.67 -12.72 -6.48
N ILE A 21 -4.83 -11.85 -5.93
CA ILE A 21 -3.40 -11.79 -6.27
C ILE A 21 -2.60 -12.80 -5.45
N PHE A 22 -3.02 -13.11 -4.22
CA PHE A 22 -2.31 -14.04 -3.34
C PHE A 22 -2.24 -15.48 -3.86
N PRO A 23 -3.31 -16.09 -4.41
CA PRO A 23 -3.19 -17.40 -5.06
C PRO A 23 -2.28 -17.35 -6.30
N LEU A 24 -2.31 -16.27 -7.09
CA LEU A 24 -1.42 -16.09 -8.24
C LEU A 24 0.06 -15.96 -7.83
N LEU A 25 0.34 -15.19 -6.76
CA LEU A 25 1.68 -15.02 -6.19
C LEU A 25 2.23 -16.32 -5.60
N SER A 26 1.36 -17.10 -4.96
CA SER A 26 1.73 -18.40 -4.40
C SER A 26 2.12 -19.40 -5.49
N ILE A 27 1.44 -19.38 -6.65
CA ILE A 27 1.82 -20.18 -7.83
C ILE A 27 3.17 -19.72 -8.40
N LEU A 28 3.46 -18.42 -8.39
CA LEU A 28 4.74 -17.85 -8.84
C LEU A 28 5.90 -18.08 -7.85
N GLY A 29 5.67 -18.80 -6.74
CA GLY A 29 6.68 -19.09 -5.73
C GLY A 29 7.12 -17.86 -4.95
N VAL A 30 6.33 -16.77 -4.97
CA VAL A 30 6.66 -15.55 -4.23
C VAL A 30 6.40 -15.83 -2.74
N PRO A 31 7.44 -15.78 -1.89
CA PRO A 31 7.27 -15.99 -0.46
C PRO A 31 6.37 -14.92 0.14
N GLY A 32 5.52 -15.32 1.08
CA GLY A 32 4.64 -14.39 1.80
C GLY A 32 5.44 -13.32 2.54
N PHE A 33 4.79 -12.19 2.82
CA PHE A 33 5.42 -11.08 3.54
C PHE A 33 6.02 -11.51 4.89
N GLU A 34 5.36 -12.42 5.61
CA GLU A 34 5.86 -13.02 6.85
C GLU A 34 7.19 -13.78 6.64
N VAL A 35 7.29 -14.56 5.57
CA VAL A 35 8.51 -15.31 5.23
C VAL A 35 9.65 -14.35 4.90
N VAL A 36 9.37 -13.26 4.20
CA VAL A 36 10.37 -12.22 3.91
C VAL A 36 10.85 -11.56 5.20
N LEU A 37 9.93 -11.21 6.11
CA LEU A 37 10.29 -10.59 7.39
C LEU A 37 11.10 -11.52 8.28
N THR A 38 10.68 -12.78 8.42
CA THR A 38 11.40 -13.78 9.21
C THR A 38 12.78 -14.11 8.61
N THR A 39 12.91 -14.13 7.28
CA THR A 39 14.21 -14.32 6.61
C THR A 39 15.16 -13.14 6.84
N LEU A 40 14.65 -11.91 6.85
CA LEU A 40 15.48 -10.70 6.99
C LEU A 40 15.83 -10.35 8.44
N PHE A 41 14.89 -10.55 9.37
CA PHE A 41 15.02 -10.10 10.76
C PHE A 41 15.11 -11.25 11.77
N GLY A 42 14.82 -12.49 11.37
CA GLY A 42 14.70 -13.65 12.25
C GLY A 42 13.28 -13.85 12.79
N GLU A 43 12.97 -15.07 13.23
CA GLU A 43 11.71 -15.38 13.93
C GLU A 43 11.57 -14.55 15.22
N ASN A 44 10.37 -14.02 15.46
CA ASN A 44 10.02 -13.27 16.67
C ASN A 44 10.86 -11.99 16.93
N SER A 45 11.47 -11.43 15.90
CA SER A 45 12.29 -10.21 16.02
C SER A 45 11.42 -8.96 16.17
N ILE A 46 11.71 -8.15 17.20
CA ILE A 46 11.02 -6.87 17.45
C ILE A 46 11.19 -5.88 16.27
N PHE A 47 12.29 -6.02 15.53
CA PHE A 47 12.61 -5.17 14.37
C PHE A 47 11.66 -5.42 13.20
N ALA A 48 11.15 -6.64 13.04
CA ALA A 48 10.17 -6.97 12.01
C ALA A 48 8.85 -6.19 12.23
N LEU A 49 8.42 -6.05 13.48
CA LEU A 49 7.23 -5.25 13.84
C LEU A 49 7.46 -3.77 13.56
N ILE A 50 8.61 -3.23 13.95
CA ILE A 50 8.95 -1.82 13.71
C ILE A 50 9.00 -1.53 12.21
N PHE A 51 9.61 -2.41 11.42
CA PHE A 51 9.67 -2.28 9.96
C PHE A 51 8.28 -2.36 9.31
N SER A 52 7.45 -3.31 9.73
CA SER A 52 6.07 -3.45 9.23
C SER A 52 5.25 -2.19 9.53
N LEU A 53 5.36 -1.65 10.75
CA LEU A 53 4.69 -0.41 11.14
C LEU A 53 5.15 0.78 10.29
N LEU A 54 6.46 0.90 10.05
CA LEU A 54 7.04 1.93 9.20
C LEU A 54 6.51 1.83 7.75
N LEU A 55 6.46 0.61 7.21
CA LEU A 55 5.98 0.35 5.85
C LEU A 55 4.51 0.77 5.69
N VAL A 56 3.66 0.41 6.64
CA VAL A 56 2.24 0.83 6.66
C VAL A 56 2.15 2.36 6.69
N LEU A 57 2.96 3.02 7.51
CA LEU A 57 2.99 4.48 7.60
C LEU A 57 3.41 5.14 6.27
N ILE A 58 4.42 4.59 5.60
CA ILE A 58 4.90 5.04 4.30
C ILE A 58 3.82 4.89 3.22
N VAL A 59 3.15 3.73 3.17
CA VAL A 59 2.06 3.48 2.22
C VAL A 59 0.94 4.50 2.45
N ILE A 60 0.50 4.69 3.69
CA ILE A 60 -0.51 5.70 4.02
C ILE A 60 -0.03 7.09 3.59
N PHE A 61 1.22 7.46 3.88
CA PHE A 61 1.78 8.75 3.51
C PHE A 61 1.83 8.96 1.98
N LEU A 62 2.21 7.94 1.21
CA LEU A 62 2.20 7.95 -0.25
C LEU A 62 0.78 8.16 -0.81
N LEU A 63 -0.22 7.50 -0.22
CA LEU A 63 -1.63 7.65 -0.62
C LEU A 63 -2.23 9.00 -0.18
N VAL A 64 -1.79 9.52 0.96
CA VAL A 64 -2.28 10.80 1.53
C VAL A 64 -1.56 11.99 0.90
N LYS A 65 -0.36 11.81 0.32
CA LYS A 65 0.33 12.85 -0.44
C LYS A 65 -0.65 13.37 -1.49
N PRO A 66 -1.13 14.62 -1.38
CA PRO A 66 -2.06 15.15 -2.34
C PRO A 66 -1.32 15.12 -3.67
N ALA A 67 -1.89 14.41 -4.65
CA ALA A 67 -1.57 14.63 -6.05
C ALA A 67 -1.78 16.12 -6.26
N LYS A 68 -0.68 16.87 -6.28
CA LYS A 68 -0.69 18.26 -6.69
C LYS A 68 -1.25 18.20 -8.10
N LYS A 69 -2.52 18.58 -8.23
CA LYS A 69 -3.09 18.90 -9.52
C LYS A 69 -2.24 20.06 -10.02
N ASP A 70 -1.34 19.77 -10.94
CA ASP A 70 -0.91 20.80 -11.87
C ASP A 70 -2.14 21.08 -12.73
N ASP A 71 -2.98 22.01 -12.25
CA ASP A 71 -3.93 22.74 -13.10
C ASP A 71 -3.09 23.64 -14.03
N SER A 72 -2.50 23.01 -15.04
CA SER A 72 -2.06 23.68 -16.26
C SER A 72 -3.26 23.78 -17.19
N SER A 73 -4.15 24.75 -16.94
CA SER A 73 -5.00 25.34 -17.99
C SER A 73 -5.62 26.67 -17.57
N THR A 74 -4.81 27.58 -17.02
CA THR A 74 -5.01 29.01 -17.28
C THR A 74 -4.29 29.35 -18.58
N ILE A 75 -4.95 29.20 -19.72
CA ILE A 75 -4.57 29.93 -20.94
C ILE A 75 -5.83 30.59 -21.51
N ASN A 76 -5.90 31.89 -21.17
CA ASN A 76 -6.39 33.03 -21.94
C ASN A 76 -7.90 33.26 -22.08
N ASP A 77 -8.34 34.25 -21.30
CA ASP A 77 -9.24 35.30 -21.73
C ASP A 77 -8.82 35.85 -23.11
N THR A 78 -9.73 35.88 -24.08
CA THR A 78 -9.96 37.00 -25.02
C THR A 78 -11.38 36.90 -25.57
#